data_AF-A0A8T7EUG2-F1
#
_entry.id   AF-A0A8T7EUG2-F1
#
_cell.length_a   1.000
_cell.length_b   1.000
_cell.length_c   1.000
_cell.angle_alpha   90.00
_cell.angle_beta   90.00
_cell.angle_gamma   90.00
#
_symmetry.space_group_name_H-M   'P 1'
#
loop_
_entity.id
_entity.type
_entity.pdbx_description
1 polymer ?
#
loop_
_entity_poly.entity_id
_entity_poly.type
_entity_poly.pdbx_seq_one_letter_code
_entity_poly.pdbx_strand_id
1 'polypeptide(L)'
;MPGEDGLDQDGNLGYGRDTNAITTVGDKTFIQIAGVWTDTAFEPDTMTTEKVEFLSDAYFDLLDSTPELAAYFALGERVIVVLDGVAYEVIQGQ
;
A
#
# COMPACT_ATOMS: atom_id res chain seq x y z
N MET A 1 -10.40 -33.78 46.76
CA MET A 1 -10.99 -32.60 46.08
C MET A 1 -10.14 -32.38 44.83
N PRO A 2 -10.52 -32.89 43.65
CA PRO A 2 -9.81 -32.58 42.41
C PRO A 2 -10.45 -31.35 41.74
N GLY A 3 -9.59 -30.50 41.19
CA GLY A 3 -9.91 -29.26 40.51
C GLY A 3 -8.60 -28.53 40.23
N GLU A 4 -7.74 -29.22 39.47
CA GLU A 4 -6.46 -28.74 38.96
C GLU A 4 -6.69 -27.71 37.84
N ASP A 5 -5.70 -26.85 37.66
CA ASP A 5 -5.39 -26.07 36.45
C ASP A 5 -6.44 -25.11 35.87
N GLY A 6 -6.24 -23.84 36.21
CA GLY A 6 -6.65 -22.68 35.41
C GLY A 6 -5.45 -21.77 35.14
N LEU A 7 -4.34 -22.34 34.67
CA LEU A 7 -3.31 -21.57 33.98
C LEU A 7 -3.72 -21.42 32.51
N ASP A 8 -4.59 -20.44 32.25
CA ASP A 8 -4.70 -19.78 30.96
C ASP A 8 -4.68 -18.26 31.20
N GLN A 9 -3.47 -17.70 31.18
CA GLN A 9 -3.24 -16.26 31.04
C GLN A 9 -2.40 -15.98 29.79
N ASP A 10 -2.56 -16.80 28.75
CA ASP A 10 -2.24 -16.38 27.39
C ASP A 10 -3.22 -15.26 27.04
N GLY A 11 -2.84 -14.03 27.39
CA GLY A 11 -3.52 -12.77 27.14
C GLY A 11 -3.60 -12.46 25.64
N ASN A 12 -4.24 -13.33 24.88
CA ASN A 12 -4.69 -13.08 23.54
C ASN A 12 -5.89 -12.11 23.63
N LEU A 13 -5.59 -10.85 23.88
CA LEU A 13 -6.52 -9.75 23.64
C LEU A 13 -6.92 -9.84 22.17
N GLY A 14 -8.17 -10.21 21.93
CA GLY A 14 -8.79 -10.22 20.62
C GLY A 14 -8.81 -8.81 20.04
N TYR A 15 -7.70 -8.40 19.43
CA TYR A 15 -7.69 -7.39 18.39
C TYR A 15 -7.81 -8.14 17.08
N GLY A 16 -9.04 -8.23 16.56
CA GLY A 16 -9.22 -8.42 15.12
C GLY A 16 -8.28 -7.45 14.43
N ARG A 17 -7.33 -7.98 13.64
CA ARG A 17 -6.30 -7.17 12.99
C ARG A 17 -6.91 -6.41 11.82
N ASP A 18 -7.67 -5.36 12.12
CA ASP A 18 -7.90 -4.26 11.18
C ASP A 18 -6.70 -3.30 11.25
N THR A 19 -5.48 -3.84 11.32
CA THR A 19 -4.26 -3.04 11.25
C THR A 19 -3.92 -2.87 9.78
N ASN A 20 -4.09 -1.66 9.25
CA ASN A 20 -3.59 -1.33 7.91
C ASN A 20 -2.13 -1.80 7.78
N ALA A 21 -1.82 -2.53 6.71
CA ALA A 21 -0.46 -2.97 6.47
C ALA A 21 0.42 -1.75 6.16
N ILE A 22 1.61 -1.70 6.74
CA ILE A 22 2.59 -0.64 6.49
C ILE A 22 3.85 -1.30 5.97
N THR A 23 4.42 -0.76 4.89
CA THR A 23 5.67 -1.24 4.31
C THR A 23 6.52 -0.09 3.81
N THR A 24 7.80 -0.32 3.60
CA THR A 24 8.75 0.65 3.05
C THR A 24 9.42 0.04 1.83
N VAL A 25 9.45 0.78 0.72
CA VAL A 25 10.11 0.39 -0.53
C VAL A 25 11.00 1.55 -0.93
N GLY A 26 12.30 1.31 -1.07
CA GLY A 26 13.28 2.39 -1.25
C GLY A 26 13.16 3.42 -0.13
N ASP A 27 13.00 4.68 -0.51
CA ASP A 27 12.86 5.83 0.40
C ASP A 27 11.40 6.20 0.73
N LYS A 28 10.42 5.38 0.31
CA LYS A 28 8.99 5.66 0.44
C LYS A 28 8.30 4.70 1.41
N THR A 29 7.38 5.24 2.20
CA THR A 29 6.55 4.46 3.13
C THR A 29 5.12 4.40 2.61
N PHE A 30 4.56 3.20 2.60
CA PHE A 30 3.22 2.93 2.10
C PHE A 30 2.34 2.36 3.20
N ILE A 31 1.08 2.77 3.21
CA ILE A 31 0.01 2.22 4.03
C ILE A 31 -1.07 1.62 3.13
N GLN A 32 -1.51 0.40 3.43
CA GLN A 32 -2.60 -0.24 2.72
C GLN A 32 -3.93 0.17 3.35
N ILE A 33 -4.72 0.96 2.62
CA ILE A 33 -6.03 1.44 3.04
C ILE A 33 -7.07 0.87 2.08
N ALA A 34 -8.00 0.07 2.59
CA ALA A 34 -9.06 -0.56 1.78
C ALA A 34 -8.55 -1.28 0.52
N GLY A 35 -7.38 -1.91 0.59
CA GLY A 35 -6.75 -2.64 -0.52
C GLY A 35 -5.93 -1.78 -1.49
N VAL A 36 -5.78 -0.47 -1.24
CA VAL A 36 -4.93 0.44 -2.03
C VAL A 36 -3.68 0.77 -1.24
N TRP A 37 -2.51 0.51 -1.82
CA TRP A 37 -1.24 0.97 -1.24
C TRP A 37 -1.09 2.45 -1.50
N THR A 38 -1.01 3.25 -0.45
CA THR A 38 -0.93 4.71 -0.53
C THR A 38 0.37 5.18 0.09
N ASP A 39 1.17 5.93 -0.66
CA ASP A 39 2.34 6.63 -0.12
C ASP A 39 1.92 7.62 0.96
N THR A 40 2.61 7.62 2.10
CA THR A 40 2.33 8.53 3.22
C THR A 40 2.52 10.03 2.89
N ALA A 41 3.23 10.35 1.81
CA ALA A 41 3.39 11.70 1.27
C ALA A 41 2.22 12.13 0.36
N PHE A 42 1.28 11.23 0.04
CA PHE A 42 0.10 11.58 -0.74
C PHE A 42 -0.90 12.40 0.09
N GLU A 43 -1.22 13.60 -0.40
CA GLU A 43 -2.19 14.50 0.21
C GLU A 43 -3.46 14.57 -0.66
N PRO A 44 -4.52 13.82 -0.35
CA PRO A 44 -5.71 13.72 -1.22
C PRO A 44 -6.50 15.02 -1.36
N ASP A 45 -6.37 15.94 -0.40
CA ASP A 45 -7.01 17.26 -0.44
C ASP A 45 -6.30 18.26 -1.37
N THR A 46 -5.02 18.03 -1.69
CA THR A 46 -4.20 18.99 -2.45
C THR A 46 -3.61 18.42 -3.74
N MET A 47 -3.53 17.10 -3.87
CA MET A 47 -2.96 16.41 -5.03
C MET A 47 -4.05 15.75 -5.88
N THR A 48 -3.84 15.78 -7.20
CA THR A 48 -4.66 15.02 -8.17
C THR A 48 -3.84 13.86 -8.67
N THR A 49 -4.44 12.66 -8.73
CA THR A 49 -3.76 11.46 -9.22
C THR A 49 -3.75 11.40 -10.74
N GLU A 50 -2.59 11.10 -11.32
CA GLU A 50 -2.45 10.67 -12.70
C GLU A 50 -2.70 9.16 -12.76
N LYS A 51 -3.83 8.79 -13.35
CA LYS A 51 -4.26 7.39 -13.42
C LYS A 51 -3.56 6.68 -14.56
N VAL A 52 -2.91 5.58 -14.21
CA VAL A 52 -2.17 4.74 -15.14
C VAL A 52 -2.77 3.34 -15.11
N GLU A 53 -3.22 2.87 -16.27
CA GLU A 53 -3.79 1.54 -16.39
C GLU A 53 -2.68 0.48 -16.27
N PHE A 54 -2.85 -0.48 -15.36
CA PHE A 54 -1.86 -1.53 -15.12
C PHE A 54 -1.63 -2.37 -16.39
N LEU A 55 -0.34 -2.61 -16.71
CA LEU A 55 0.10 -3.33 -17.92
C LEU A 55 -0.35 -2.70 -19.26
N SER A 56 -0.74 -1.43 -19.27
CA SER A 56 -0.96 -0.67 -20.52
C SER A 56 0.35 -0.16 -21.13
N ASP A 57 0.34 0.28 -22.40
CA ASP A 57 1.49 0.96 -23.00
C ASP A 57 1.95 2.17 -22.16
N ALA A 58 1.01 2.97 -21.63
CA ALA A 58 1.32 4.12 -20.78
C ALA A 58 2.04 3.72 -19.48
N TYR A 59 1.72 2.56 -18.92
CA TYR A 59 2.43 2.01 -17.77
C TYR A 59 3.88 1.68 -18.11
N PHE A 60 4.12 1.04 -19.26
CA PHE A 60 5.48 0.69 -19.68
C PHE A 60 6.30 1.92 -20.06
N ASP A 61 5.73 2.89 -20.77
CA ASP A 61 6.37 4.18 -21.09
C ASP A 61 6.77 4.95 -19.82
N LEU A 62 5.89 4.94 -18.81
CA LEU A 62 6.17 5.56 -17.52
C LEU A 62 7.34 4.87 -16.79
N LEU A 63 7.38 3.53 -16.81
CA LEU A 63 8.48 2.79 -16.19
C LEU A 63 9.81 2.91 -16.94
N ASP A 64 9.79 3.09 -18.26
CA ASP A 64 10.99 3.37 -19.05
C ASP A 64 11.58 4.74 -18.70
N SER A 65 10.69 5.75 -18.57
CA SER A 65 11.08 7.11 -18.18
C SER A 65 11.50 7.19 -16.70
N THR A 66 10.82 6.44 -15.82
CA THR A 66 10.96 6.54 -14.37
C THR A 66 11.03 5.14 -13.73
N PRO A 67 12.18 4.46 -13.81
CA PRO A 67 12.31 3.07 -13.37
C PRO A 67 12.10 2.86 -11.86
N GLU A 68 12.22 3.92 -11.05
CA GLU A 68 11.96 3.86 -9.60
C GLU A 68 10.52 3.45 -9.28
N LEU A 69 9.56 3.87 -10.13
CA LEU A 69 8.14 3.54 -9.95
C LEU A 69 7.85 2.04 -10.02
N ALA A 70 8.70 1.26 -10.70
CA ALA A 70 8.51 -0.18 -10.85
C ALA A 70 8.50 -0.92 -9.51
N ALA A 71 9.37 -0.52 -8.58
CA ALA A 71 9.44 -1.13 -7.25
C ALA A 71 8.19 -0.81 -6.42
N TYR A 72 7.62 0.38 -6.57
CA TYR A 72 6.42 0.81 -5.85
C TYR A 72 5.18 0.12 -6.40
N PHE A 73 5.03 0.06 -7.72
CA PHE A 73 3.89 -0.59 -8.38
C PHE A 73 3.87 -2.11 -8.16
N ALA A 74 5.01 -2.72 -7.84
CA ALA A 74 5.07 -4.13 -7.47
C ALA A 74 4.38 -4.47 -6.13
N LEU A 75 3.96 -3.46 -5.34
CA LEU A 75 3.25 -3.68 -4.07
C LEU A 75 1.85 -4.27 -4.24
N GLY A 76 1.20 -4.01 -5.39
CA GLY A 76 -0.12 -4.57 -5.66
C GLY A 76 -0.78 -3.97 -6.90
N GLU A 77 -2.03 -4.35 -7.11
CA GLU A 77 -2.82 -3.97 -8.29
C GLU A 77 -3.31 -2.51 -8.25
N ARG A 78 -3.29 -1.90 -7.06
CA ARG A 78 -3.65 -0.49 -6.84
C ARG A 78 -2.63 0.18 -5.92
N VAL A 79 -1.89 1.12 -6.48
CA VAL A 79 -0.83 1.84 -5.77
C VAL A 79 -0.91 3.32 -6.11
N ILE A 80 -0.90 4.16 -5.08
CA ILE A 80 -0.74 5.61 -5.18
C ILE A 80 0.65 5.95 -4.67
N VAL A 81 1.46 6.59 -5.51
CA VAL A 81 2.81 7.02 -5.14
C VAL A 81 3.06 8.46 -5.56
N VAL A 82 3.68 9.23 -4.67
CA VAL A 82 4.09 10.61 -4.99
C VAL A 82 5.57 10.59 -5.38
N LEU A 83 5.88 11.04 -6.58
CA LEU A 83 7.25 11.17 -7.08
C LEU A 83 7.42 12.50 -7.80
N ASP A 84 8.46 13.24 -7.43
CA ASP A 84 8.75 14.59 -7.94
C ASP A 84 7.54 15.57 -7.86
N GLY A 85 6.70 15.40 -6.83
CA GLY A 85 5.49 16.21 -6.63
C GLY A 85 4.28 15.79 -7.47
N VAL A 86 4.39 14.72 -8.26
CA VAL A 86 3.29 14.13 -9.03
C VAL A 86 2.78 12.87 -8.32
N ALA A 87 1.47 12.77 -8.15
CA ALA A 87 0.84 11.57 -7.59
C ALA A 87 0.42 10.64 -8.73
N TYR A 88 1.03 9.47 -8.84
CA TYR A 88 0.66 8.44 -9.80
C TYR A 88 -0.22 7.39 -9.13
N GLU A 89 -1.35 7.06 -9.74
CA GLU A 89 -2.28 6.03 -9.28
C GLU A 89 -2.37 4.93 -10.33
N VAL A 90 -1.86 3.74 -10.01
CA VAL A 90 -2.07 2.56 -10.83
C VAL A 90 -3.46 2.00 -10.54
N ILE A 91 -4.25 1.84 -11.59
CA ILE A 91 -5.59 1.22 -11.54
C ILE A 91 -5.61 -0.01 -12.44
N GLN A 92 -6.45 -0.99 -12.09
CA GLN A 92 -6.73 -2.08 -13.02
C GLN A 92 -7.47 -1.55 -14.24
N GLY A 93 -7.03 -2.00 -15.42
CA GLY A 93 -7.75 -1.75 -16.66
C GLY A 93 -9.12 -2.39 -16.62
N GLN A 94 -10.10 -1.72 -17.24
CA GLN A 94 -11.50 -2.12 -17.23
C GLN A 94 -11.81 -3.17 -18.31
#